data_AF-A0A921SSV2-F1
#
_entry.id   AF-A0A921SSV2-F1
#
_cell.length_a   1.000
_cell.length_b   1.000
_cell.length_c   1.000
_cell.angle_alpha   90.00
_cell.angle_beta   90.00
_cell.angle_gamma   90.00
#
_symmetry.space_group_name_H-M   'P 1'
#
loop_
_entity.id
_entity.type
_entity.pdbx_description
1 polymer ?
#
loop_
_entity_poly.entity_id
_entity_poly.type
_entity_poly.pdbx_seq_one_letter_code
_entity_poly.pdbx_strand_id
1 'polypeptide(L)'
;MKLYRYRGKANLCGRQVRRLRVDLGLSQEQLAARLQVAGLALEQKAVSRIETGSRVVADFELMALAAALNTSPLALLDEDKSWPIGEASVL
;
A
#
# COMPACT_ATOMS: atom_id res chain seq x y z
N MET A 1 -3.75 19.12 9.91
CA MET A 1 -4.62 18.15 9.18
C MET A 1 -4.82 16.92 10.06
N LYS A 2 -6.06 16.53 10.35
CA LYS A 2 -6.37 15.33 11.14
C LYS A 2 -6.38 14.11 10.21
N LEU A 3 -5.53 13.13 10.49
CA LEU A 3 -5.47 11.87 9.74
C LEU A 3 -6.23 10.79 10.50
N TYR A 4 -7.23 10.20 9.85
CA TYR A 4 -7.99 9.07 10.39
C TYR A 4 -7.20 7.77 10.16
N ARG A 5 -7.11 6.94 11.20
CA ARG A 5 -6.45 5.64 11.13
C ARG A 5 -7.50 4.55 10.97
N TYR A 6 -7.38 3.73 9.93
CA TYR A 6 -8.19 2.54 9.75
C TYR A 6 -7.54 1.38 10.53
N ARG A 7 -8.23 0.85 11.55
CA ARG A 7 -7.70 -0.21 12.43
C ARG A 7 -6.27 0.10 12.96
N GLY A 8 -6.02 1.36 13.32
CA GLY A 8 -4.72 1.85 13.80
C GLY A 8 -3.67 2.12 12.69
N LYS A 9 -3.96 1.84 11.43
CA LYS A 9 -3.07 2.03 10.27
C LYS A 9 -3.40 3.31 9.51
N ALA A 10 -2.38 3.93 8.93
CA ALA A 10 -2.47 5.13 8.10
C ALA A 10 -2.66 4.81 6.60
N ASN A 11 -2.56 3.53 6.22
CA ASN A 11 -2.89 3.04 4.89
C ASN A 11 -3.51 1.64 4.99
N LEU A 12 -4.26 1.25 3.96
CA LEU A 12 -4.86 -0.07 3.82
C LEU A 12 -3.91 -1.07 3.14
N CYS A 13 -3.12 -0.61 2.17
CA CYS A 13 -2.38 -1.48 1.26
C CYS A 13 -1.10 -2.11 1.83
N GLY A 14 -0.60 -1.65 2.97
CA GLY A 14 0.73 -1.98 3.48
C GLY A 14 0.99 -3.48 3.64
N ARG A 15 0.00 -4.23 4.13
CA ARG A 15 0.14 -5.68 4.31
C ARG A 15 0.18 -6.41 2.96
N GLN A 16 -0.65 -6.05 1.97
CA GLN A 16 -0.56 -6.61 0.61
C GLN A 16 0.74 -6.25 -0.10
N VAL A 17 1.22 -5.00 0.06
CA VAL A 17 2.54 -4.57 -0.45
C VAL A 17 3.64 -5.47 0.10
N ARG A 18 3.64 -5.74 1.42
CA ARG A 18 4.60 -6.64 2.05
C ARG A 18 4.51 -8.05 1.48
N ARG A 19 3.29 -8.59 1.39
CA ARG A 19 3.04 -9.96 0.90
C ARG A 19 3.61 -10.14 -0.51
N LEU A 20 3.17 -9.31 -1.46
CA LEU A 20 3.60 -9.40 -2.85
C LEU A 20 5.10 -9.13 -3.02
N ARG A 21 5.67 -8.19 -2.24
CA ARG A 21 7.12 -7.95 -2.26
C ARG A 21 7.90 -9.22 -1.87
N VAL A 22 7.47 -9.90 -0.80
CA VAL A 22 8.11 -11.13 -0.33
C VAL A 22 7.91 -12.27 -1.33
N ASP A 23 6.72 -12.40 -1.92
CA ASP A 23 6.42 -13.41 -2.95
C ASP A 23 7.30 -13.23 -4.20
N LEU A 24 7.65 -11.98 -4.54
CA LEU A 24 8.59 -11.64 -5.61
C LEU A 24 10.08 -11.77 -5.21
N GLY A 25 10.38 -12.18 -3.96
CA GLY A 25 11.75 -12.33 -3.46
C GLY A 25 12.51 -11.01 -3.30
N LEU A 26 11.81 -9.88 -3.17
CA LEU A 26 12.42 -8.55 -3.12
C LEU A 26 12.71 -8.10 -1.68
N SER A 27 13.86 -7.49 -1.44
CA SER A 27 14.11 -6.67 -0.24
C SER A 27 13.32 -5.35 -0.31
N GLN A 28 13.18 -4.66 0.83
CA GLN A 28 12.52 -3.35 0.84
C GLN A 28 13.34 -2.29 0.08
N GLU A 29 14.67 -2.38 0.10
CA GLU A 29 15.58 -1.58 -0.72
C GLU A 29 15.37 -1.83 -2.21
N GLN A 30 15.19 -3.09 -2.61
CA GLN A 30 14.93 -3.43 -4.02
C GLN A 30 13.57 -2.89 -4.50
N LEU A 31 12.53 -2.95 -3.67
CA LEU A 31 11.25 -2.31 -3.99
C LEU A 31 11.40 -0.79 -4.08
N ALA A 32 12.13 -0.16 -3.15
CA ALA A 32 12.44 1.26 -3.20
C ALA A 32 13.16 1.65 -4.51
N ALA A 33 14.17 0.88 -4.93
CA ALA A 33 14.87 1.09 -6.19
C ALA A 33 13.93 1.00 -7.41
N ARG A 34 12.99 0.03 -7.43
CA ARG A 34 11.97 -0.05 -8.49
C ARG A 34 11.07 1.18 -8.52
N LEU A 35 10.64 1.66 -7.37
CA LEU A 35 9.80 2.86 -7.25
C LEU A 35 10.56 4.11 -7.72
N GLN A 36 11.86 4.21 -7.44
CA GLN A 36 12.72 5.30 -7.92
C GLN A 36 12.83 5.33 -9.45
N VAL A 37 13.02 4.16 -10.08
CA VAL A 37 13.01 4.04 -11.54
C VAL A 37 11.65 4.44 -12.13
N ALA A 38 10.56 4.23 -11.39
CA ALA A 38 9.21 4.66 -11.75
C ALA A 38 8.91 6.14 -11.43
N GLY A 39 9.92 6.94 -11.04
CA GLY A 39 9.77 8.37 -10.75
C GLY A 39 9.31 8.70 -9.32
N LEU A 40 9.20 7.71 -8.43
CA LEU A 40 8.92 7.93 -7.02
C LEU A 40 10.19 7.82 -6.18
N ALA A 41 10.67 8.97 -5.71
CA ALA A 41 11.81 9.07 -4.80
C ALA A 41 11.48 8.56 -3.38
N LEU A 42 11.19 7.27 -3.26
CA LEU A 42 10.96 6.58 -2.00
C LEU A 42 12.20 5.80 -1.59
N GLU A 43 12.58 5.93 -0.32
CA GLU A 43 13.64 5.14 0.29
C GLU A 43 13.08 3.89 0.95
N GLN A 44 13.96 2.95 1.30
CA GLN A 44 13.56 1.74 2.02
C GLN A 44 12.78 2.04 3.31
N LYS A 45 13.16 3.06 4.07
CA LYS A 45 12.43 3.46 5.29
C LYS A 45 11.01 3.93 4.97
N ALA A 46 10.77 4.50 3.80
CA ALA A 46 9.42 4.82 3.35
C ALA A 46 8.63 3.53 3.06
N VAL A 47 9.22 2.57 2.33
CA VAL A 47 8.62 1.25 2.07
C VAL A 47 8.27 0.52 3.38
N SER A 48 9.19 0.48 4.35
CA SER A 48 8.94 -0.12 5.67
C SER A 48 7.76 0.55 6.41
N ARG A 49 7.64 1.88 6.33
CA ARG A 49 6.49 2.60 6.90
C ARG A 49 5.18 2.33 6.15
N ILE A 50 5.22 2.10 4.84
CA ILE A 50 4.06 1.68 4.05
C ILE A 50 3.60 0.32 4.58
N GLU A 51 4.50 -0.67 4.63
CA GLU A 51 4.18 -2.03 5.03
C GLU A 51 3.65 -2.16 6.45
N THR A 52 4.19 -1.36 7.37
CA THR A 52 3.74 -1.32 8.77
C THR A 52 2.44 -0.52 8.95
N GLY A 53 2.00 0.21 7.93
CA GLY A 53 0.87 1.13 7.97
C GLY A 53 1.10 2.34 8.88
N SER A 54 2.36 2.74 9.07
CA SER A 54 2.72 3.91 9.90
C SER A 54 2.75 5.23 9.11
N ARG A 55 2.63 5.17 7.77
CA ARG A 55 2.46 6.35 6.91
C ARG A 55 1.24 6.24 5.98
N VAL A 56 0.76 7.39 5.53
CA VAL A 56 -0.23 7.50 4.45
C VAL A 56 0.42 7.16 3.12
N VAL A 57 -0.35 6.55 2.23
CA VAL A 57 -0.02 6.29 0.82
C VAL A 57 -0.97 7.11 -0.02
N ALA A 58 -0.44 8.00 -0.86
CA ALA A 58 -1.24 8.73 -1.83
C ALA A 58 -1.70 7.79 -2.97
N ASP A 59 -2.76 8.17 -3.67
CA ASP A 59 -3.29 7.40 -4.80
C ASP A 59 -2.25 7.17 -5.91
N PHE A 60 -1.46 8.17 -6.27
CA PHE A 60 -0.39 8.03 -7.26
C PHE A 60 0.74 7.10 -6.77
N GLU A 61 1.01 7.06 -5.46
CA GLU A 61 1.95 6.09 -4.89
C GLU A 61 1.39 4.67 -4.93
N LEU A 62 0.08 4.52 -4.71
CA LEU A 62 -0.60 3.22 -4.85
C LEU A 62 -0.48 2.68 -6.28
N MET A 63 -0.65 3.55 -7.29
CA MET A 63 -0.46 3.19 -8.70
C MET A 63 0.96 2.70 -8.98
N ALA A 64 1.97 3.42 -8.49
CA ALA A 64 3.36 3.03 -8.69
C ALA A 64 3.75 1.75 -7.91
N LEU A 65 3.21 1.57 -6.71
CA LEU A 65 3.37 0.32 -5.96
C LEU A 65 2.80 -0.86 -6.74
N ALA A 66 1.61 -0.70 -7.33
CA ALA A 66 0.99 -1.74 -8.14
C ALA A 66 1.85 -2.10 -9.34
N ALA A 67 2.36 -1.08 -10.06
CA ALA A 67 3.28 -1.28 -11.18
C ALA A 67 4.58 -1.97 -10.76
N ALA A 68 5.23 -1.52 -9.68
CA ALA A 68 6.51 -2.07 -9.19
C ALA A 68 6.39 -3.53 -8.71
N LEU A 69 5.20 -3.92 -8.24
CA LEU A 69 4.85 -5.26 -7.78
C LEU A 69 4.14 -6.11 -8.84
N ASN A 70 4.03 -5.64 -10.08
CA ASN A 70 3.37 -6.32 -11.19
C ASN A 70 1.95 -6.80 -10.83
N THR A 71 1.13 -5.92 -10.27
CA THR A 71 -0.24 -6.20 -9.83
C THR A 71 -1.17 -5.04 -10.15
N SER A 72 -2.46 -5.17 -9.81
CA SER A 72 -3.42 -4.07 -9.87
C SER A 72 -3.49 -3.29 -8.53
N PRO A 73 -3.83 -1.99 -8.55
CA PRO A 73 -4.08 -1.24 -7.33
C PRO A 73 -5.17 -1.87 -6.46
N LEU A 74 -6.20 -2.45 -7.09
CA LEU A 74 -7.29 -3.11 -6.38
C LEU A 74 -6.80 -4.34 -5.60
N ALA A 75 -5.89 -5.13 -6.16
CA ALA A 75 -5.27 -6.25 -5.46
C ALA A 75 -4.42 -5.81 -4.25
N LEU A 76 -3.89 -4.58 -4.25
CA LEU A 76 -3.23 -4.00 -3.07
C LEU A 76 -4.22 -3.58 -1.98
N LEU A 77 -5.49 -3.39 -2.31
CA LEU A 77 -6.56 -2.99 -1.38
C LEU A 77 -7.45 -4.18 -0.95
N ASP A 78 -7.28 -5.35 -1.57
CA ASP A 78 -8.08 -6.55 -1.36
C ASP A 78 -7.67 -7.27 -0.07
N GLU A 79 -7.98 -6.65 1.07
CA GLU A 79 -7.63 -7.21 2.38
C GLU A 79 -8.80 -7.34 3.36
N ASP A 80 -9.96 -6.79 3.03
CA ASP A 80 -11.15 -6.91 3.86
C ASP A 80 -12.41 -6.75 3.01
N LYS A 81 -13.11 -7.86 2.73
CA LYS A 81 -14.53 -7.83 2.32
C LYS A 81 -15.45 -7.25 3.39
N SER A 82 -14.90 -6.95 4.58
CA SER A 82 -15.58 -6.31 5.70
C SER A 82 -15.37 -4.79 5.69
N TRP A 83 -15.25 -4.14 4.53
CA TRP A 83 -15.42 -2.69 4.51
C TRP A 83 -16.78 -2.41 5.16
N PRO A 84 -16.85 -1.64 6.25
CA PRO A 84 -18.11 -1.26 6.85
C PRO A 84 -18.70 -0.18 5.93
N ILE A 85 -19.10 -0.55 4.73
CA ILE A 85 -20.38 -0.09 4.26
C ILE A 85 -21.32 -0.66 5.32
N GLY A 86 -21.65 0.17 6.32
CA GLY A 86 -22.79 -0.11 7.17
C GLY A 86 -23.90 -0.56 6.25
N GLU A 87 -24.59 -1.63 6.66
CA GLU A 87 -25.79 -2.16 6.01
C GLU A 87 -26.32 -1.17 4.99
N ALA A 88 -26.11 -1.52 3.72
CA ALA A 88 -26.80 -0.95 2.58
C ALA A 88 -27.93 -0.01 3.03
N SER A 89 -27.62 1.28 3.19
CA SER A 89 -28.63 2.31 2.96
C SER A 89 -28.82 2.34 1.45
N VAL A 90 -29.36 1.24 0.94
CA VAL A 90 -30.12 1.18 -0.29
C VAL A 90 -31.50 1.68 0.14
N LEU A 91 -31.57 3.00 0.32
CA LEU A 91 -32.72 3.89 0.15
C LEU A 91 -32.16 5.21 -0.38
#